data_AF-A0A9P3Q4X9-F1
#
_entry.id   AF-A0A9P3Q4X9-F1
#
_cell.length_a   1.000
_cell.length_b   1.000
_cell.length_c   1.000
_cell.angle_alpha   90.00
_cell.angle_beta   90.00
_cell.angle_gamma   90.00
#
_symmetry.space_group_name_H-M   'P 1'
#
loop_
_entity.id
_entity.type
_entity.pdbx_description
1 polymer ?
#
loop_
_entity_poly.entity_id
_entity_poly.type
_entity_poly.pdbx_seq_one_letter_code
_entity_poly.pdbx_strand_id
1 'polypeptide(L)'
;MAGIHRERPGAGDLAAATGAPAVSLGDGIWMSPGVSNSYAVATDDGRVIVNTGLVFEGPLHRKAFHDVPGPTRAVVVTQGHADHWGGVNSLRDDGTELIMHRNYRYWRDDNQRLMGYRVPKTSFAFRKFSDAMLEHFKTIDPATVDFSFPEPTTTFDRHHELTVGGRVFELSWTPGGETTDALVVWLPQDRILFTGNLFGPLFGHVPNLMTIRGDRYRDPILYIEALNRVLEYRPATLITGHFGPIEGAARIAEEVTAMRDGMQAVHDRTIELMNSGADLYTAMREVRIPEHLDIGEGYGKTSRNVRAIWEMYTGWFRHRSTTELYGVAPDSIAAEVVSAAGADTLVAAARNQVSAGRPVQALQLTDLVLAAEPSHPEARAVAVDAHQALLAGTENFWERAWLTKNIDELRATE
;
A
#
# COMPACT_ATOMS: atom_id res chain seq x y z
N MET A 1 -23.84 10.31 -3.63
CA MET A 1 -24.03 9.00 -3.00
C MET A 1 -22.98 8.84 -1.91
N ALA A 2 -23.17 7.99 -0.90
CA ALA A 2 -22.11 7.74 0.06
C ALA A 2 -21.00 6.94 -0.66
N GLY A 3 -19.77 7.47 -0.64
CA GLY A 3 -18.62 6.87 -1.29
C GLY A 3 -18.33 5.48 -0.74
N ILE A 4 -18.05 4.54 -1.64
CA ILE A 4 -17.90 3.11 -1.33
C ILE A 4 -16.91 2.81 -0.20
N HIS A 5 -15.93 3.69 0.01
CA HIS A 5 -14.92 3.56 1.05
C HIS A 5 -15.49 3.54 2.47
N ARG A 6 -16.72 4.06 2.68
CA ARG A 6 -17.41 4.02 3.98
C ARG A 6 -18.18 2.72 4.24
N GLU A 7 -18.51 2.00 3.18
CA GLU A 7 -19.30 0.76 3.23
C GLU A 7 -18.42 -0.49 3.19
N ARG A 8 -17.16 -0.34 2.78
CA ARG A 8 -16.22 -1.44 2.62
C ARG A 8 -15.34 -1.63 3.86
N PRO A 9 -14.79 -2.85 4.04
CA PRO A 9 -13.82 -3.11 5.10
C PRO A 9 -12.60 -2.19 5.00
N GLY A 10 -12.05 -1.81 6.16
CA GLY A 10 -10.86 -0.99 6.28
C GLY A 10 -9.58 -1.81 6.37
N ALA A 11 -8.42 -1.15 6.48
CA ALA A 11 -7.12 -1.84 6.62
C ALA A 11 -7.01 -2.73 7.88
N GLY A 12 -7.80 -2.41 8.91
CA GLY A 12 -7.93 -3.24 10.11
C GLY A 12 -8.41 -4.65 9.80
N ASP A 13 -9.29 -4.79 8.79
CA ASP A 13 -9.96 -6.01 8.40
C ASP A 13 -9.14 -6.91 7.45
N LEU A 14 -7.98 -6.43 6.97
CA LEU A 14 -7.05 -7.26 6.21
C LEU A 14 -6.65 -8.48 7.07
N ALA A 15 -6.72 -9.68 6.51
CA ALA A 15 -6.50 -10.91 7.26
C ALA A 15 -5.57 -11.85 6.48
N ALA A 16 -4.81 -12.67 7.21
CA ALA A 16 -4.05 -13.74 6.57
C ALA A 16 -4.99 -14.88 6.12
N ALA A 17 -4.53 -15.67 5.17
CA ALA A 17 -5.22 -16.86 4.70
C ALA A 17 -5.40 -17.86 5.86
N THR A 18 -6.51 -18.60 5.82
CA THR A 18 -6.85 -19.58 6.86
C THR A 18 -6.85 -21.03 6.35
N GLY A 19 -6.79 -21.21 5.03
CA GLY A 19 -6.97 -22.52 4.38
C GLY A 19 -8.40 -23.04 4.43
N ALA A 20 -9.38 -22.18 4.75
CA ALA A 20 -10.80 -22.47 4.53
C ALA A 20 -11.10 -22.67 3.04
N PRO A 21 -12.12 -23.47 2.67
CA PRO A 21 -12.50 -23.66 1.27
C PRO A 21 -12.71 -22.34 0.54
N ALA A 22 -12.28 -22.27 -0.72
CA ALA A 22 -12.41 -21.05 -1.52
C ALA A 22 -13.89 -20.69 -1.75
N VAL A 23 -14.18 -19.39 -1.72
CA VAL A 23 -15.52 -18.82 -1.91
C VAL A 23 -15.79 -18.68 -3.40
N SER A 24 -16.88 -19.26 -3.90
CA SER A 24 -17.33 -19.05 -5.28
C SER A 24 -17.82 -17.62 -5.47
N LEU A 25 -17.32 -16.93 -6.50
CA LEU A 25 -17.77 -15.60 -6.91
C LEU A 25 -18.74 -15.65 -8.11
N GLY A 26 -19.05 -16.84 -8.63
CA GLY A 26 -19.74 -17.01 -9.92
C GLY A 26 -18.76 -17.13 -11.09
N ASP A 27 -19.29 -17.44 -12.27
CA ASP A 27 -18.54 -17.50 -13.55
C ASP A 27 -17.25 -18.35 -13.52
N GLY A 28 -17.26 -19.43 -12.72
CA GLY A 28 -16.11 -20.31 -12.55
C GLY A 28 -14.91 -19.64 -11.85
N ILE A 29 -15.15 -18.62 -11.02
CA ILE A 29 -14.13 -17.93 -10.24
C ILE A 29 -14.28 -18.30 -8.76
N TRP A 30 -13.18 -18.70 -8.13
CA TRP A 30 -13.10 -18.92 -6.68
C TRP A 30 -12.05 -18.04 -6.05
N MET A 31 -12.39 -17.46 -4.91
CA MET A 31 -11.52 -16.60 -4.11
C MET A 31 -11.07 -17.33 -2.85
N SER A 32 -9.77 -17.37 -2.62
CA SER A 32 -9.19 -17.72 -1.33
C SER A 32 -8.71 -16.43 -0.63
N PRO A 33 -9.38 -15.98 0.45
CA PRO A 33 -8.95 -14.80 1.18
C PRO A 33 -7.54 -14.94 1.75
N GLY A 34 -6.77 -13.86 1.72
CA GLY A 34 -5.41 -13.78 2.26
C GLY A 34 -4.98 -12.33 2.44
N VAL A 35 -3.70 -12.09 2.78
CA VAL A 35 -3.19 -10.72 2.89
C VAL A 35 -3.43 -9.97 1.59
N SER A 36 -3.13 -10.60 0.45
CA SER A 36 -3.80 -10.36 -0.82
C SER A 36 -4.57 -11.63 -1.15
N ASN A 37 -5.77 -11.51 -1.68
CA ASN A 37 -6.56 -12.65 -2.11
C ASN A 37 -5.88 -13.38 -3.28
N SER A 38 -5.99 -14.70 -3.28
CA SER A 38 -5.68 -15.52 -4.44
C SER A 38 -6.98 -15.92 -5.14
N TYR A 39 -6.97 -15.96 -6.47
CA TYR A 39 -8.14 -16.32 -7.26
C TYR A 39 -7.82 -17.49 -8.19
N ALA A 40 -8.70 -18.49 -8.24
CA ALA A 40 -8.66 -19.55 -9.24
C ALA A 40 -9.78 -19.34 -10.25
N VAL A 41 -9.44 -19.29 -11.53
CA VAL A 41 -10.37 -19.13 -12.66
C VAL A 41 -10.42 -20.45 -13.42
N ALA A 42 -11.53 -21.18 -13.34
CA ALA A 42 -11.75 -22.40 -14.10
C ALA A 42 -11.90 -22.12 -15.59
N THR A 43 -11.45 -23.12 -16.34
CA THR A 43 -11.51 -23.21 -17.80
C THR A 43 -11.79 -24.67 -18.18
N ASP A 44 -12.01 -24.94 -19.47
CA ASP A 44 -12.22 -26.31 -19.96
C ASP A 44 -10.94 -27.18 -19.90
N ASP A 45 -9.76 -26.59 -19.65
CA ASP A 45 -8.46 -27.28 -19.59
C ASP A 45 -7.69 -26.99 -18.29
N GLY A 46 -8.39 -26.94 -17.16
CA GLY A 46 -7.79 -26.65 -15.85
C GLY A 46 -8.08 -25.24 -15.38
N ARG A 47 -7.13 -24.61 -14.69
CA ARG A 47 -7.34 -23.28 -14.10
C ARG A 47 -6.17 -22.33 -14.29
N VAL A 48 -6.49 -21.05 -14.28
CA VAL A 48 -5.53 -19.94 -14.17
C VAL A 48 -5.64 -19.34 -12.77
N ILE A 49 -4.51 -19.19 -12.08
CA ILE A 49 -4.47 -18.54 -10.78
C ILE A 49 -4.05 -17.09 -10.95
N VAL A 50 -4.75 -16.16 -10.32
CA VAL A 50 -4.40 -14.73 -10.27
C VAL A 50 -4.02 -14.36 -8.84
N ASN A 51 -2.76 -13.97 -8.64
CA ASN A 51 -2.10 -13.75 -7.34
C ASN A 51 -2.10 -14.97 -6.41
N THR A 52 -1.22 -14.98 -5.41
CA THR A 52 -0.92 -16.18 -4.61
C THR A 52 -0.69 -15.94 -3.13
N GLY A 53 -0.98 -14.74 -2.62
CA GLY A 53 -0.74 -14.41 -1.20
C GLY A 53 0.74 -14.31 -0.85
N LEU A 54 1.03 -14.15 0.43
CA LEU A 54 2.38 -14.25 1.00
C LEU A 54 2.92 -15.67 0.92
N VAL A 55 4.23 -15.82 1.09
CA VAL A 55 4.92 -17.12 1.01
C VAL A 55 4.31 -18.17 1.94
N PHE A 56 4.04 -17.81 3.20
CA PHE A 56 3.44 -18.74 4.16
C PHE A 56 1.96 -19.06 3.85
N GLU A 57 1.29 -18.24 3.03
CA GLU A 57 -0.11 -18.46 2.65
C GLU A 57 -0.24 -19.43 1.48
N GLY A 58 0.83 -19.70 0.73
CA GLY A 58 0.82 -20.62 -0.41
C GLY A 58 0.19 -21.99 -0.13
N PRO A 59 0.63 -22.72 0.92
CA PRO A 59 0.01 -24.00 1.29
C PRO A 59 -1.47 -23.87 1.72
N LEU A 60 -1.83 -22.75 2.34
CA LEU A 60 -3.21 -22.47 2.77
C LEU A 60 -4.11 -22.21 1.56
N HIS A 61 -3.64 -21.45 0.57
CA HIS A 61 -4.35 -21.26 -0.70
C HIS A 61 -4.45 -22.57 -1.49
N ARG A 62 -3.38 -23.39 -1.53
CA ARG A 62 -3.43 -24.72 -2.18
C ARG A 62 -4.52 -25.58 -1.56
N LYS A 63 -4.62 -25.57 -0.23
CA LYS A 63 -5.71 -26.26 0.50
C LYS A 63 -7.08 -25.67 0.16
N ALA A 64 -7.22 -24.35 0.11
CA ALA A 64 -8.48 -23.69 -0.21
C ALA A 64 -9.00 -24.04 -1.62
N PHE A 65 -8.09 -24.23 -2.58
CA PHE A 65 -8.40 -24.62 -3.96
C PHE A 65 -8.41 -26.14 -4.20
N HIS A 66 -8.42 -26.96 -3.15
CA HIS A 66 -8.45 -28.42 -3.28
C HIS A 66 -9.65 -28.90 -4.11
N ASP A 67 -10.82 -28.30 -3.88
CA ASP A 67 -12.08 -28.67 -4.56
C ASP A 67 -12.30 -27.91 -5.88
N VAL A 68 -11.37 -27.03 -6.27
CA VAL A 68 -11.43 -26.31 -7.54
C VAL A 68 -10.86 -27.22 -8.64
N PRO A 69 -11.65 -27.63 -9.65
CA PRO A 69 -11.22 -28.64 -10.61
C PRO A 69 -10.02 -28.27 -11.46
N GLY A 70 -9.25 -29.30 -11.83
CA GLY A 70 -8.21 -29.26 -12.85
C GLY A 70 -6.85 -28.71 -12.40
N PRO A 71 -5.79 -28.98 -13.19
CA PRO A 71 -4.43 -28.54 -12.86
C PRO A 71 -4.28 -27.03 -13.03
N THR A 72 -3.34 -26.44 -12.29
CA THR A 72 -2.91 -25.05 -12.51
C THR A 72 -2.13 -24.98 -13.81
N ARG A 73 -2.70 -24.35 -14.85
CA ARG A 73 -2.04 -24.17 -16.16
C ARG A 73 -1.19 -22.93 -16.22
N ALA A 74 -1.67 -21.85 -15.61
CA ALA A 74 -0.95 -20.60 -15.53
C ALA A 74 -1.16 -19.93 -14.16
N VAL A 75 -0.16 -19.17 -13.75
CA VAL A 75 -0.24 -18.24 -12.62
C VAL A 75 0.11 -16.86 -13.15
N VAL A 76 -0.78 -15.90 -12.97
CA VAL A 76 -0.57 -14.49 -13.29
C VAL A 76 -0.35 -13.73 -11.98
N VAL A 77 0.79 -13.06 -11.87
CA VAL A 77 1.04 -12.15 -10.74
C VAL A 77 0.78 -10.73 -11.20
N THR A 78 -0.15 -10.06 -10.52
CA THR A 78 -0.59 -8.70 -10.91
C THR A 78 0.41 -7.61 -10.56
N GLN A 79 1.36 -7.86 -9.66
CA GLN A 79 2.37 -6.88 -9.22
C GLN A 79 3.48 -7.54 -8.40
N GLY A 80 4.64 -6.90 -8.33
CA GLY A 80 5.83 -7.45 -7.66
C GLY A 80 5.74 -7.63 -6.15
N HIS A 81 4.72 -7.14 -5.43
CA HIS A 81 4.69 -7.29 -3.97
C HIS A 81 4.58 -8.75 -3.49
N ALA A 82 5.21 -9.03 -2.34
CA ALA A 82 5.33 -10.37 -1.79
C ALA A 82 3.99 -11.04 -1.48
N ASP A 83 2.96 -10.27 -1.16
CA ASP A 83 1.59 -10.72 -0.96
C ASP A 83 0.89 -11.12 -2.27
N HIS A 84 1.50 -10.93 -3.45
CA HIS A 84 0.94 -11.31 -4.74
C HIS A 84 1.64 -12.49 -5.40
N TRP A 85 2.97 -12.63 -5.23
CA TRP A 85 3.74 -13.75 -5.78
C TRP A 85 4.13 -14.80 -4.74
N GLY A 86 4.04 -14.50 -3.45
CA GLY A 86 4.65 -15.29 -2.38
C GLY A 86 4.28 -16.76 -2.44
N GLY A 87 3.01 -17.09 -2.64
CA GLY A 87 2.54 -18.48 -2.69
C GLY A 87 2.73 -19.21 -4.03
N VAL A 88 3.38 -18.61 -5.04
CA VAL A 88 3.51 -19.22 -6.38
C VAL A 88 4.11 -20.62 -6.33
N ASN A 89 5.19 -20.82 -5.55
CA ASN A 89 5.87 -22.12 -5.47
C ASN A 89 4.98 -23.23 -4.89
N SER A 90 3.97 -22.89 -4.07
CA SER A 90 2.99 -23.84 -3.54
C SER A 90 1.82 -24.10 -4.50
N LEU A 91 1.46 -23.13 -5.34
CA LEU A 91 0.25 -23.16 -6.16
C LEU A 91 0.49 -23.63 -7.60
N ARG A 92 1.72 -23.56 -8.10
CA ARG A 92 2.11 -24.10 -9.41
C ARG A 92 2.16 -25.63 -9.38
N ASP A 93 1.68 -26.24 -10.45
CA ASP A 93 1.91 -27.64 -10.78
C ASP A 93 2.99 -27.76 -11.88
N ASP A 94 3.44 -28.98 -12.19
CA ASP A 94 4.43 -29.20 -13.26
C ASP A 94 3.93 -28.66 -14.61
N GLY A 95 4.78 -27.87 -15.28
CA GLY A 95 4.45 -27.23 -16.55
C GLY A 95 3.58 -25.96 -16.44
N THR A 96 3.30 -25.47 -15.22
CA THR A 96 2.60 -24.18 -15.04
C THR A 96 3.37 -23.04 -15.66
N GLU A 97 2.69 -22.24 -16.49
CA GLU A 97 3.22 -20.98 -17.00
C GLU A 97 3.12 -19.90 -15.92
N LEU A 98 4.25 -19.29 -15.53
CA LEU A 98 4.28 -18.16 -14.62
C LEU A 98 4.46 -16.86 -15.41
N ILE A 99 3.43 -16.01 -15.36
CA ILE A 99 3.35 -14.77 -16.13
C ILE A 99 3.49 -13.58 -15.18
N MET A 100 4.48 -12.74 -15.45
CA MET A 100 4.69 -11.46 -14.77
C MET A 100 4.97 -10.36 -15.80
N HIS A 101 4.74 -9.10 -15.45
CA HIS A 101 5.25 -8.00 -16.27
C HIS A 101 6.79 -7.97 -16.24
N ARG A 102 7.45 -7.61 -17.35
CA ARG A 102 8.93 -7.62 -17.46
C ARG A 102 9.65 -6.74 -16.42
N ASN A 103 8.96 -5.79 -15.81
CA ASN A 103 9.52 -4.90 -14.79
C ASN A 103 9.60 -5.54 -13.41
N TYR A 104 9.10 -6.78 -13.21
CA TYR A 104 9.19 -7.52 -11.94
C TYR A 104 10.62 -7.48 -11.36
N ARG A 105 11.63 -7.57 -12.24
CA ARG A 105 13.05 -7.53 -11.89
C ARG A 105 13.45 -6.30 -11.09
N TYR A 106 12.87 -5.13 -11.37
CA TYR A 106 13.21 -3.90 -10.64
C TYR A 106 12.76 -4.00 -9.18
N TRP A 107 11.55 -4.49 -8.97
CA TRP A 107 11.02 -4.70 -7.62
C TRP A 107 11.78 -5.82 -6.90
N ARG A 108 12.00 -6.96 -7.57
CA ARG A 108 12.75 -8.12 -7.03
C ARG A 108 14.13 -7.69 -6.56
N ASP A 109 14.88 -7.03 -7.44
CA ASP A 109 16.25 -6.61 -7.16
C ASP A 109 16.31 -5.57 -6.04
N ASP A 110 15.39 -4.60 -6.01
CA ASP A 110 15.34 -3.58 -4.96
C ASP A 110 15.09 -4.22 -3.59
N ASN A 111 14.19 -5.20 -3.51
CA ASN A 111 13.95 -5.93 -2.27
C ASN A 111 15.16 -6.75 -1.85
N GLN A 112 15.83 -7.43 -2.78
CA GLN A 112 17.05 -8.18 -2.46
C GLN A 112 18.16 -7.26 -1.93
N ARG A 113 18.34 -6.07 -2.51
CA ARG A 113 19.34 -5.09 -2.08
C ARG A 113 19.01 -4.42 -0.75
N LEU A 114 17.73 -4.17 -0.49
CA LEU A 114 17.27 -3.31 0.62
C LEU A 114 16.53 -4.06 1.72
N MET A 115 16.52 -5.39 1.73
CA MET A 115 15.77 -6.19 2.72
C MET A 115 16.10 -5.80 4.16
N GLY A 116 17.40 -5.68 4.50
CA GLY A 116 17.85 -5.28 5.84
C GLY A 116 17.41 -3.87 6.25
N TYR A 117 17.08 -3.00 5.29
CA TYR A 117 16.57 -1.66 5.55
C TYR A 117 15.04 -1.60 5.60
N ARG A 118 14.36 -2.32 4.69
CA ARG A 118 12.89 -2.27 4.53
C ARG A 118 12.15 -3.06 5.60
N VAL A 119 12.65 -4.24 5.98
CA VAL A 119 11.95 -5.12 6.93
C VAL A 119 11.72 -4.44 8.28
N PRO A 120 12.75 -3.88 8.98
CA PRO A 120 12.53 -3.21 10.27
C PRO A 120 11.56 -2.02 10.19
N LYS A 121 11.53 -1.33 9.03
CA LYS A 121 10.67 -0.17 8.76
C LYS A 121 9.24 -0.53 8.35
N THR A 122 8.94 -1.81 8.18
CA THR A 122 7.62 -2.28 7.75
C THR A 122 6.96 -3.13 8.83
N SER A 123 7.74 -3.94 9.55
CA SER A 123 7.22 -4.95 10.49
C SER A 123 6.31 -4.39 11.59
N PHE A 124 6.53 -3.13 12.01
CA PHE A 124 5.69 -2.52 13.05
C PHE A 124 4.22 -2.39 12.63
N ALA A 125 3.95 -2.18 11.34
CA ALA A 125 2.59 -2.00 10.82
C ALA A 125 1.87 -3.33 10.58
N PHE A 126 2.60 -4.44 10.48
CA PHE A 126 2.07 -5.73 10.03
C PHE A 126 2.27 -6.87 11.03
N ARG A 127 2.41 -6.54 12.32
CA ARG A 127 2.60 -7.52 13.41
C ARG A 127 1.58 -8.67 13.37
N LYS A 128 0.31 -8.36 13.08
CA LYS A 128 -0.76 -9.38 12.94
C LYS A 128 -0.45 -10.49 11.92
N PHE A 129 0.26 -10.16 10.83
CA PHE A 129 0.63 -11.14 9.81
C PHE A 129 1.88 -11.93 10.21
N SER A 130 2.81 -11.30 10.95
CA SER A 130 3.90 -12.03 11.60
C SER A 130 3.37 -13.04 12.61
N ASP A 131 2.38 -12.67 13.41
CA ASP A 131 1.73 -13.56 14.39
C ASP A 131 1.00 -14.71 13.68
N ALA A 132 0.27 -14.43 12.60
CA ALA A 132 -0.40 -15.45 11.79
C ALA A 132 0.58 -16.44 11.14
N MET A 133 1.70 -15.94 10.60
CA MET A 133 2.78 -16.77 10.06
C MET A 133 3.35 -17.70 11.14
N LEU A 134 3.66 -17.16 12.33
CA LEU A 134 4.18 -17.96 13.45
C LEU A 134 3.17 -19.02 13.91
N GLU A 135 1.88 -18.70 13.93
CA GLU A 135 0.84 -19.67 14.27
C GLU A 135 0.74 -20.78 13.22
N HIS A 136 0.78 -20.43 11.93
CA HIS A 136 0.76 -21.43 10.87
C HIS A 136 1.97 -22.37 10.94
N PHE A 137 3.17 -21.86 11.24
CA PHE A 137 4.39 -22.64 11.40
C PHE A 137 4.40 -23.59 12.61
N LYS A 138 3.41 -23.51 13.51
CA LYS A 138 3.19 -24.56 14.53
C LYS A 138 2.52 -25.81 13.94
N THR A 139 1.89 -25.69 12.78
CA THR A 139 1.08 -26.75 12.14
C THR A 139 1.77 -27.45 10.98
N ILE A 140 2.88 -26.88 10.48
CA ILE A 140 3.68 -27.40 9.37
C ILE A 140 5.18 -27.33 9.71
N ASP A 141 6.00 -28.09 9.01
CA ASP A 141 7.46 -27.90 9.05
C ASP A 141 7.85 -26.69 8.19
N PRO A 142 8.41 -25.60 8.75
CA PRO A 142 8.80 -24.42 7.98
C PRO A 142 9.83 -24.72 6.87
N ALA A 143 10.61 -25.81 7.00
CA ALA A 143 11.56 -26.23 5.97
C ALA A 143 10.88 -26.70 4.67
N THR A 144 9.58 -26.98 4.71
CA THR A 144 8.78 -27.37 3.53
C THR A 144 8.26 -26.17 2.72
N VAL A 145 8.42 -24.95 3.25
CA VAL A 145 7.98 -23.72 2.59
C VAL A 145 9.14 -23.16 1.76
N ASP A 146 8.92 -22.99 0.46
CA ASP A 146 9.91 -22.40 -0.45
C ASP A 146 9.79 -20.88 -0.48
N PHE A 147 10.69 -20.20 0.25
CA PHE A 147 10.78 -18.74 0.31
C PHE A 147 11.52 -18.09 -0.87
N SER A 148 11.98 -18.87 -1.85
CA SER A 148 12.67 -18.32 -3.01
C SER A 148 11.72 -17.51 -3.89
N PHE A 149 12.25 -16.47 -4.53
CA PHE A 149 11.50 -15.71 -5.53
C PHE A 149 11.28 -16.60 -6.78
N PRO A 150 10.04 -16.71 -7.29
CA PRO A 150 9.74 -17.52 -8.46
C PRO A 150 10.07 -16.76 -9.75
N GLU A 151 11.07 -17.21 -10.51
CA GLU A 151 11.37 -16.60 -11.81
C GLU A 151 10.26 -16.89 -12.84
N PRO A 152 9.73 -15.86 -13.54
CA PRO A 152 8.66 -16.04 -14.51
C PRO A 152 9.14 -16.81 -15.75
N THR A 153 8.29 -17.70 -16.26
CA THR A 153 8.52 -18.37 -17.55
C THR A 153 8.19 -17.45 -18.71
N THR A 154 7.25 -16.52 -18.50
CA THR A 154 6.75 -15.60 -19.52
C THR A 154 6.73 -14.19 -18.97
N THR A 155 7.24 -13.25 -19.76
CA THR A 155 7.16 -11.81 -19.47
C THR A 155 6.68 -11.04 -20.67
N PHE A 156 6.08 -9.88 -20.42
CA PHE A 156 5.58 -9.00 -21.47
C PHE A 156 5.83 -7.52 -21.13
N ASP A 157 5.71 -6.66 -22.14
CA ASP A 157 6.01 -5.22 -22.02
C ASP A 157 4.76 -4.34 -21.88
N ARG A 158 3.78 -4.45 -22.79
CA ARG A 158 2.58 -3.61 -22.78
C ARG A 158 1.30 -4.43 -22.63
N HIS A 159 1.15 -5.43 -23.47
CA HIS A 159 -0.01 -6.32 -23.52
C HIS A 159 0.46 -7.77 -23.66
N HIS A 160 -0.31 -8.69 -23.09
CA HIS A 160 -0.19 -10.12 -23.33
C HIS A 160 -1.59 -10.75 -23.33
N GLU A 161 -1.76 -11.83 -24.07
CA GLU A 161 -3.00 -12.58 -24.11
C GLU A 161 -2.66 -14.05 -23.91
N LEU A 162 -3.41 -14.72 -23.04
CA LEU A 162 -3.40 -16.17 -22.98
C LEU A 162 -4.82 -16.71 -23.17
N THR A 163 -4.90 -17.90 -23.77
CA THR A 163 -6.15 -18.66 -23.83
C THR A 163 -5.91 -20.02 -23.20
N VAL A 164 -6.67 -20.35 -22.16
CA VAL A 164 -6.63 -21.66 -21.50
C VAL A 164 -8.04 -22.22 -21.49
N GLY A 165 -8.22 -23.44 -21.98
CA GLY A 165 -9.54 -24.10 -22.00
C GLY A 165 -10.65 -23.24 -22.60
N GLY A 166 -10.38 -22.53 -23.71
CA GLY A 166 -11.34 -21.67 -24.40
C GLY A 166 -11.61 -20.30 -23.77
N ARG A 167 -11.08 -20.00 -22.57
CA ARG A 167 -11.24 -18.72 -21.89
C ARG A 167 -10.05 -17.80 -22.16
N VAL A 168 -10.32 -16.57 -22.57
CA VAL A 168 -9.30 -15.56 -22.92
C VAL A 168 -9.00 -14.71 -21.69
N PHE A 169 -7.71 -14.44 -21.45
CA PHE A 169 -7.24 -13.53 -20.43
C PHE A 169 -6.36 -12.47 -21.11
N GLU A 170 -6.80 -11.22 -21.07
CA GLU A 170 -6.05 -10.07 -21.58
C GLU A 170 -5.30 -9.37 -20.45
N LEU A 171 -3.99 -9.24 -20.59
CA LEU A 171 -3.11 -8.66 -19.58
C LEU A 171 -2.62 -7.31 -20.07
N SER A 172 -2.91 -6.26 -19.31
CA SER A 172 -2.48 -4.89 -19.64
C SER A 172 -1.58 -4.31 -18.56
N TRP A 173 -0.42 -3.79 -18.96
CA TRP A 173 0.47 -3.07 -18.06
C TRP A 173 -0.14 -1.75 -17.61
N THR A 174 -0.13 -1.51 -16.30
CA THR A 174 -0.65 -0.32 -15.62
C THR A 174 0.41 0.22 -14.66
N PRO A 175 1.46 0.88 -15.15
CA PRO A 175 2.63 1.28 -14.34
C PRO A 175 2.32 2.29 -13.23
N GLY A 176 1.17 2.94 -13.30
CA GLY A 176 0.68 3.83 -12.24
C GLY A 176 0.12 3.12 -11.02
N GLY A 177 -0.03 1.78 -11.06
CA GLY A 177 -0.50 0.99 -9.94
C GLY A 177 0.49 0.95 -8.76
N GLU A 178 0.30 -0.01 -7.86
CA GLU A 178 1.09 -0.10 -6.62
C GLU A 178 2.59 -0.34 -6.82
N THR A 179 2.97 -0.89 -7.97
CA THR A 179 4.36 -1.14 -8.36
C THR A 179 4.56 -0.80 -9.84
N THR A 180 5.80 -0.58 -10.25
CA THR A 180 6.15 -0.24 -11.65
C THR A 180 5.88 -1.38 -12.65
N ASP A 181 5.66 -2.59 -12.15
CA ASP A 181 5.32 -3.80 -12.89
C ASP A 181 3.84 -4.19 -12.76
N ALA A 182 3.01 -3.34 -12.14
CA ALA A 182 1.60 -3.63 -11.94
C ALA A 182 0.86 -3.81 -13.27
N LEU A 183 -0.04 -4.78 -13.32
CA LEU A 183 -0.90 -5.11 -14.46
C LEU A 183 -2.34 -5.39 -14.02
N VAL A 184 -3.26 -5.37 -14.98
CA VAL A 184 -4.64 -5.84 -14.82
C VAL A 184 -4.89 -7.06 -15.71
N VAL A 185 -5.84 -7.93 -15.31
CA VAL A 185 -6.28 -9.11 -16.05
C VAL A 185 -7.75 -8.95 -16.42
N TRP A 186 -8.06 -8.91 -17.71
CA TRP A 186 -9.40 -8.75 -18.23
C TRP A 186 -9.92 -10.06 -18.80
N LEU A 187 -11.14 -10.43 -18.40
CA LEU A 187 -11.91 -11.54 -18.96
C LEU A 187 -13.03 -10.97 -19.84
N PRO A 188 -12.84 -10.88 -21.18
CA PRO A 188 -13.76 -10.18 -22.05
C PRO A 188 -15.15 -10.83 -22.12
N GLN A 189 -15.21 -12.17 -22.07
CA GLN A 189 -16.48 -12.92 -22.14
C GLN A 189 -17.37 -12.64 -20.93
N ASP A 190 -16.78 -12.53 -19.75
CA ASP A 190 -17.49 -12.37 -18.47
C ASP A 190 -17.64 -10.90 -18.07
N ARG A 191 -16.89 -10.01 -18.73
CA ARG A 191 -16.71 -8.60 -18.37
C ARG A 191 -16.18 -8.41 -16.94
N ILE A 192 -15.22 -9.23 -16.55
CA ILE A 192 -14.60 -9.23 -15.22
C ILE A 192 -13.17 -8.71 -15.31
N LEU A 193 -12.82 -7.73 -14.48
CA LEU A 193 -11.48 -7.16 -14.43
C LEU A 193 -10.83 -7.41 -13.07
N PHE A 194 -9.69 -8.12 -13.06
CA PHE A 194 -8.81 -8.23 -11.90
C PHE A 194 -7.79 -7.09 -11.94
N THR A 195 -7.69 -6.32 -10.86
CA THR A 195 -6.79 -5.14 -10.82
C THR A 195 -5.61 -5.26 -9.87
N GLY A 196 -5.52 -6.35 -9.10
CA GLY A 196 -4.57 -6.42 -7.98
C GLY A 196 -4.72 -5.19 -7.06
N ASN A 197 -3.61 -4.57 -6.68
CA ASN A 197 -3.62 -3.34 -5.89
C ASN A 197 -3.41 -2.09 -6.75
N LEU A 198 -3.89 -2.05 -8.00
CA LEU A 198 -3.82 -0.83 -8.82
C LEU A 198 -4.29 0.41 -8.05
N PHE A 199 -5.41 0.29 -7.32
CA PHE A 199 -5.98 1.37 -6.49
C PHE A 199 -5.31 1.51 -5.11
N GLY A 200 -4.36 0.64 -4.77
CA GLY A 200 -3.91 0.37 -3.41
C GLY A 200 -4.71 -0.75 -2.73
N PRO A 201 -4.37 -1.11 -1.48
CA PRO A 201 -5.05 -2.19 -0.76
C PRO A 201 -6.51 -1.92 -0.40
N LEU A 202 -6.91 -0.65 -0.34
CA LEU A 202 -8.29 -0.23 -0.07
C LEU A 202 -8.86 0.49 -1.30
N PHE A 203 -9.94 -0.04 -1.86
CA PHE A 203 -10.65 0.59 -2.98
C PHE A 203 -11.45 1.83 -2.52
N GLY A 204 -11.55 2.85 -3.37
CA GLY A 204 -12.25 4.10 -3.04
C GLY A 204 -11.43 5.05 -2.16
N HIS A 205 -10.11 4.84 -2.09
CA HIS A 205 -9.19 5.70 -1.36
C HIS A 205 -8.13 6.30 -2.27
N VAL A 206 -7.55 7.43 -1.86
CA VAL A 206 -6.37 7.96 -2.54
C VAL A 206 -5.22 6.95 -2.44
N PRO A 207 -4.40 6.78 -3.49
CA PRO A 207 -3.29 5.84 -3.47
C PRO A 207 -2.20 6.34 -2.52
N ASN A 208 -1.23 5.47 -2.18
CA ASN A 208 0.06 5.93 -1.69
C ASN A 208 0.96 6.20 -2.89
N LEU A 209 1.17 7.46 -3.30
CA LEU A 209 2.21 7.74 -4.31
C LEU A 209 3.62 7.50 -3.77
N MET A 210 3.77 7.62 -2.45
CA MET A 210 4.90 7.12 -1.67
C MET A 210 4.42 6.52 -0.37
N THR A 211 4.83 5.29 -0.09
CA THR A 211 4.50 4.62 1.16
C THR A 211 5.51 4.96 2.27
N ILE A 212 5.04 5.00 3.52
CA ILE A 212 5.88 5.34 4.69
C ILE A 212 7.01 4.33 4.89
N ARG A 213 6.79 3.05 4.56
CA ARG A 213 7.84 2.02 4.64
C ARG A 213 9.02 2.26 3.69
N GLY A 214 8.88 3.17 2.73
CA GLY A 214 9.85 3.44 1.69
C GLY A 214 9.68 2.52 0.48
N ASP A 215 9.53 3.13 -0.69
CA ASP A 215 9.53 2.49 -2.00
C ASP A 215 9.94 3.51 -3.07
N ARG A 216 9.95 3.12 -4.35
CA ARG A 216 10.03 4.10 -5.45
C ARG A 216 8.76 4.93 -5.51
N TYR A 217 8.89 6.18 -5.97
CA TYR A 217 7.75 7.04 -6.26
C TYR A 217 6.87 6.42 -7.33
N ARG A 218 5.56 6.48 -7.11
CA ARG A 218 4.54 6.13 -8.09
C ARG A 218 4.08 7.41 -8.75
N ASP A 219 4.05 7.39 -10.08
CA ASP A 219 3.73 8.57 -10.86
C ASP A 219 2.23 8.87 -10.83
N PRO A 220 1.82 10.09 -10.45
CA PRO A 220 0.41 10.47 -10.38
C PRO A 220 -0.28 10.44 -11.75
N ILE A 221 0.42 10.82 -12.82
CA ILE A 221 -0.13 10.84 -14.19
C ILE A 221 -0.32 9.41 -14.66
N LEU A 222 0.66 8.53 -14.47
CA LEU A 222 0.50 7.13 -14.82
C LEU A 222 -0.62 6.45 -14.01
N TYR A 223 -0.84 6.86 -12.75
CA TYR A 223 -1.97 6.37 -11.95
C TYR A 223 -3.30 6.81 -12.56
N ILE A 224 -3.45 8.08 -12.93
CA ILE A 224 -4.64 8.63 -13.59
C ILE A 224 -4.88 7.91 -14.94
N GLU A 225 -3.85 7.68 -15.73
CA GLU A 225 -3.92 6.89 -16.98
C GLU A 225 -4.36 5.44 -16.73
N ALA A 226 -3.89 4.81 -15.66
CA ALA A 226 -4.31 3.46 -15.28
C ALA A 226 -5.81 3.42 -14.90
N LEU A 227 -6.33 4.46 -14.25
CA LEU A 227 -7.77 4.58 -13.96
C LEU A 227 -8.59 4.77 -15.24
N ASN A 228 -8.11 5.58 -16.19
CA ASN A 228 -8.75 5.70 -17.51
C ASN A 228 -8.80 4.35 -18.23
N ARG A 229 -7.73 3.55 -18.17
CA ARG A 229 -7.72 2.19 -18.73
C ARG A 229 -8.77 1.28 -18.10
N VAL A 230 -8.96 1.33 -16.78
CA VAL A 230 -10.05 0.58 -16.11
C VAL A 230 -11.42 0.99 -16.64
N LEU A 231 -11.65 2.30 -16.83
CA LEU A 231 -12.91 2.82 -17.37
C LEU A 231 -13.18 2.35 -18.82
N GLU A 232 -12.14 2.25 -19.64
CA GLU A 232 -12.24 1.76 -21.04
C GLU A 232 -12.80 0.33 -21.12
N TYR A 233 -12.44 -0.55 -20.18
CA TYR A 233 -12.93 -1.93 -20.13
C TYR A 233 -14.43 -2.04 -19.82
N ARG A 234 -15.01 -1.04 -19.14
CA ARG A 234 -16.41 -1.06 -18.67
C ARG A 234 -16.78 -2.39 -17.98
N PRO A 235 -16.02 -2.82 -16.96
CA PRO A 235 -16.27 -4.08 -16.26
C PRO A 235 -17.68 -4.13 -15.66
N ALA A 236 -18.31 -5.30 -15.70
CA ALA A 236 -19.52 -5.57 -14.92
C ALA A 236 -19.17 -5.92 -13.46
N THR A 237 -18.04 -6.59 -13.27
CA THR A 237 -17.48 -6.96 -11.97
C THR A 237 -16.01 -6.56 -11.91
N LEU A 238 -15.62 -5.90 -10.83
CA LEU A 238 -14.23 -5.50 -10.57
C LEU A 238 -13.72 -6.28 -9.36
N ILE A 239 -12.66 -7.06 -9.56
CA ILE A 239 -12.00 -7.86 -8.52
C ILE A 239 -10.67 -7.21 -8.15
N THR A 240 -10.59 -6.70 -6.93
CA THR A 240 -9.37 -6.08 -6.38
C THR A 240 -8.46 -7.12 -5.72
N GLY A 241 -7.26 -6.71 -5.28
CA GLY A 241 -6.38 -7.59 -4.50
C GLY A 241 -6.93 -7.98 -3.13
N HIS A 242 -7.90 -7.23 -2.59
CA HIS A 242 -8.40 -7.38 -1.23
C HIS A 242 -9.94 -7.38 -1.19
N PHE A 243 -10.50 -8.07 -0.19
CA PHE A 243 -11.94 -8.14 0.10
C PHE A 243 -12.79 -8.67 -1.08
N GLY A 244 -14.12 -8.52 -1.00
CA GLY A 244 -15.04 -9.02 -2.04
C GLY A 244 -15.11 -8.16 -3.30
N PRO A 245 -15.68 -8.68 -4.40
CA PRO A 245 -15.81 -7.95 -5.67
C PRO A 245 -16.65 -6.67 -5.54
N ILE A 246 -16.53 -5.79 -6.53
CA ILE A 246 -17.39 -4.62 -6.71
C ILE A 246 -18.25 -4.90 -7.94
N GLU A 247 -19.57 -4.88 -7.74
CA GLU A 247 -20.54 -5.25 -8.77
C GLU A 247 -21.24 -4.03 -9.37
N GLY A 248 -21.52 -4.10 -10.66
CA GLY A 248 -22.31 -3.14 -11.41
C GLY A 248 -21.46 -2.12 -12.15
N ALA A 249 -21.51 -2.17 -13.49
CA ALA A 249 -20.70 -1.31 -14.36
C ALA A 249 -20.88 0.19 -14.09
N ALA A 250 -22.10 0.64 -13.76
CA ALA A 250 -22.37 2.03 -13.42
C ALA A 250 -21.68 2.45 -12.11
N ARG A 251 -21.77 1.61 -11.07
CA ARG A 251 -21.11 1.84 -9.78
C ARG A 251 -19.59 1.87 -9.94
N ILE A 252 -19.04 0.88 -10.66
CA ILE A 252 -17.59 0.83 -10.92
C ILE A 252 -17.14 2.08 -11.68
N ALA A 253 -17.86 2.48 -12.72
CA ALA A 253 -17.53 3.68 -13.49
C ALA A 253 -17.57 4.94 -12.62
N GLU A 254 -18.58 5.10 -11.76
CA GLU A 254 -18.70 6.23 -10.83
C GLU A 254 -17.50 6.29 -9.87
N GLU A 255 -17.21 5.20 -9.16
CA GLU A 255 -16.15 5.17 -8.14
C GLU A 255 -14.74 5.32 -8.74
N VAL A 256 -14.48 4.69 -9.89
CA VAL A 256 -13.20 4.85 -10.60
C VAL A 256 -13.06 6.26 -11.17
N THR A 257 -14.15 6.85 -11.68
CA THR A 257 -14.14 8.25 -12.15
C THR A 257 -13.87 9.21 -10.99
N ALA A 258 -14.49 8.98 -9.83
CA ALA A 258 -14.21 9.76 -8.63
C ALA A 258 -12.72 9.71 -8.28
N MET A 259 -12.14 8.51 -8.12
CA MET A 259 -10.70 8.36 -7.86
C MET A 259 -9.81 9.06 -8.90
N ARG A 260 -10.18 9.00 -10.18
CA ARG A 260 -9.47 9.63 -11.30
C ARG A 260 -9.51 11.14 -11.18
N ASP A 261 -10.71 11.72 -11.03
CA ASP A 261 -10.91 13.16 -10.89
C ASP A 261 -10.28 13.71 -9.62
N GLY A 262 -10.31 12.93 -8.53
CA GLY A 262 -9.72 13.31 -7.26
C GLY A 262 -8.21 13.43 -7.36
N MET A 263 -7.55 12.41 -7.93
CA MET A 263 -6.10 12.47 -8.10
C MET A 263 -5.67 13.50 -9.15
N GLN A 264 -6.47 13.74 -10.20
CA GLN A 264 -6.26 14.85 -11.13
C GLN A 264 -6.33 16.21 -10.41
N ALA A 265 -7.36 16.42 -9.58
CA ALA A 265 -7.51 17.66 -8.81
C ALA A 265 -6.36 17.89 -7.82
N VAL A 266 -5.89 16.83 -7.15
CA VAL A 266 -4.73 16.90 -6.25
C VAL A 266 -3.46 17.23 -7.01
N HIS A 267 -3.24 16.60 -8.17
CA HIS A 267 -2.12 16.89 -9.04
C HIS A 267 -2.14 18.35 -9.49
N ASP A 268 -3.22 18.78 -10.15
CA ASP A 268 -3.31 20.10 -10.76
C ASP A 268 -3.20 21.21 -9.72
N ARG A 269 -3.87 21.06 -8.56
CA ARG A 269 -3.77 22.03 -7.47
C ARG A 269 -2.37 22.09 -6.87
N THR A 270 -1.64 20.97 -6.84
CA THR A 270 -0.23 20.95 -6.40
C THR A 270 0.62 21.75 -7.38
N ILE A 271 0.47 21.53 -8.69
CA ILE A 271 1.20 22.25 -9.73
C ILE A 271 0.89 23.75 -9.72
N GLU A 272 -0.38 24.13 -9.55
CA GLU A 272 -0.77 25.54 -9.41
C GLU A 272 -0.03 26.22 -8.25
N LEU A 273 0.01 25.57 -7.08
CA LEU A 273 0.70 26.12 -5.91
C LEU A 273 2.21 26.21 -6.11
N MET A 274 2.82 25.20 -6.74
CA MET A 274 4.23 25.25 -7.14
C MET A 274 4.51 26.46 -8.05
N ASN A 275 3.70 26.66 -9.09
CA ASN A 275 3.87 27.76 -10.04
C ASN A 275 3.59 29.14 -9.42
N SER A 276 2.76 29.21 -8.38
CA SER A 276 2.50 30.45 -7.64
C SER A 276 3.62 30.86 -6.69
N GLY A 277 4.63 30.01 -6.48
CA GLY A 277 5.71 30.23 -5.52
C GLY A 277 5.35 29.90 -4.07
N ALA A 278 4.24 29.20 -3.83
CA ALA A 278 3.92 28.68 -2.50
C ALA A 278 4.96 27.65 -2.05
N ASP A 279 5.11 27.44 -0.74
CA ASP A 279 5.96 26.38 -0.21
C ASP A 279 5.21 25.03 -0.12
N LEU A 280 5.98 23.94 -0.10
CA LEU A 280 5.44 22.58 0.01
C LEU A 280 4.48 22.40 1.20
N TYR A 281 4.79 22.96 2.37
CA TYR A 281 3.93 22.75 3.54
C TYR A 281 2.62 23.52 3.43
N THR A 282 2.62 24.66 2.74
CA THR A 282 1.38 25.35 2.35
C THR A 282 0.56 24.47 1.40
N ALA A 283 1.16 23.88 0.37
CA ALA A 283 0.46 22.94 -0.51
C ALA A 283 -0.10 21.72 0.22
N MET A 284 0.67 21.09 1.11
CA MET A 284 0.20 19.97 1.93
C MET A 284 -1.01 20.34 2.82
N ARG A 285 -1.11 21.60 3.25
CA ARG A 285 -2.24 22.10 4.06
C ARG A 285 -3.44 22.53 3.23
N GLU A 286 -3.26 22.99 2.00
CA GLU A 286 -4.35 23.56 1.20
C GLU A 286 -4.95 22.60 0.18
N VAL A 287 -4.15 21.72 -0.41
CA VAL A 287 -4.64 20.77 -1.42
C VAL A 287 -5.53 19.72 -0.76
N ARG A 288 -6.73 19.56 -1.29
CA ARG A 288 -7.75 18.62 -0.82
C ARG A 288 -8.45 17.99 -2.01
N ILE A 289 -8.94 16.77 -1.82
CA ILE A 289 -9.92 16.16 -2.72
C ILE A 289 -11.24 16.94 -2.61
N PRO A 290 -11.87 17.34 -3.72
CA PRO A 290 -13.21 17.93 -3.69
C PRO A 290 -14.24 17.02 -2.98
N GLU A 291 -15.02 17.58 -2.05
CA GLU A 291 -15.92 16.80 -1.18
C GLU A 291 -16.92 15.93 -1.97
N HIS A 292 -17.39 16.41 -3.12
CA HIS A 292 -18.37 15.70 -3.95
C HIS A 292 -17.84 14.42 -4.62
N LEU A 293 -16.52 14.22 -4.66
CA LEU A 293 -15.91 13.00 -5.20
C LEU A 293 -15.85 11.87 -4.16
N ASP A 294 -15.88 12.22 -2.88
CA ASP A 294 -16.09 11.29 -1.79
C ASP A 294 -15.10 10.10 -1.70
N ILE A 295 -13.80 10.40 -1.80
CA ILE A 295 -12.70 9.43 -1.75
C ILE A 295 -12.03 9.47 -0.37
N GLY A 296 -11.78 8.32 0.23
CA GLY A 296 -11.19 8.26 1.58
C GLY A 296 -9.66 8.34 1.63
N GLU A 297 -9.12 8.41 2.84
CA GLU A 297 -7.67 8.44 3.14
C GLU A 297 -7.24 7.34 4.15
N GLY A 298 -7.91 6.19 4.13
CA GLY A 298 -7.67 5.09 5.07
C GLY A 298 -6.31 4.41 4.89
N TYR A 299 -5.67 4.55 3.72
CA TYR A 299 -4.37 3.96 3.41
C TYR A 299 -3.37 4.99 2.88
N GLY A 300 -3.65 5.61 1.73
CA GLY A 300 -2.98 6.82 1.27
C GLY A 300 -3.44 8.07 2.01
N LYS A 301 -2.76 9.21 1.79
CA LYS A 301 -3.13 10.51 2.38
C LYS A 301 -2.81 11.64 1.41
N THR A 302 -3.76 12.53 1.13
CA THR A 302 -3.62 13.59 0.12
C THR A 302 -2.41 14.47 0.41
N SER A 303 -2.20 14.89 1.66
CA SER A 303 -1.02 15.71 2.00
C SER A 303 0.30 14.99 1.75
N ARG A 304 0.36 13.66 1.88
CA ARG A 304 1.55 12.85 1.53
C ARG A 304 1.69 12.70 0.02
N ASN A 305 0.59 12.58 -0.72
CA ASN A 305 0.59 12.56 -2.17
C ASN A 305 1.04 13.90 -2.76
N VAL A 306 0.63 15.04 -2.19
CA VAL A 306 1.12 16.38 -2.56
C VAL A 306 2.64 16.44 -2.44
N ARG A 307 3.19 15.95 -1.32
CA ARG A 307 4.63 15.85 -1.14
C ARG A 307 5.29 14.95 -2.18
N ALA A 308 4.69 13.79 -2.47
CA ALA A 308 5.22 12.87 -3.47
C ALA A 308 5.27 13.49 -4.87
N ILE A 309 4.19 14.16 -5.28
CA ILE A 309 4.10 14.91 -6.54
C ILE A 309 5.19 15.98 -6.58
N TRP A 310 5.31 16.77 -5.52
CA TRP A 310 6.32 17.83 -5.42
C TRP A 310 7.75 17.29 -5.59
N GLU A 311 8.10 16.27 -4.81
CA GLU A 311 9.43 15.65 -4.84
C GLU A 311 9.72 14.94 -6.18
N MET A 312 8.71 14.43 -6.87
CA MET A 312 8.88 13.89 -8.23
C MET A 312 9.27 14.97 -9.25
N TYR A 313 8.70 16.17 -9.13
CA TYR A 313 9.01 17.27 -10.06
C TYR A 313 10.29 18.03 -9.72
N THR A 314 10.62 18.19 -8.43
CA THR A 314 11.73 19.07 -8.00
C THR A 314 12.86 18.34 -7.28
N GLY A 315 12.67 17.07 -6.91
CA GLY A 315 13.62 16.34 -6.08
C GLY A 315 13.68 16.84 -4.64
N TRP A 316 14.80 16.56 -3.98
CA TRP A 316 15.01 16.78 -2.54
C TRP A 316 15.33 18.23 -2.16
N PHE A 317 15.85 19.05 -3.09
CA PHE A 317 16.30 20.41 -2.80
C PHE A 317 15.14 21.39 -2.86
N ARG A 318 14.80 22.02 -1.73
CA ARG A 318 13.57 22.85 -1.62
C ARG A 318 13.81 24.35 -1.80
N HIS A 319 15.03 24.79 -2.06
CA HIS A 319 15.39 26.21 -2.22
C HIS A 319 15.05 27.08 -1.00
N ARG A 320 15.04 26.53 0.24
CA ARG A 320 14.70 27.29 1.45
C ARG A 320 15.91 27.70 2.27
N SER A 321 16.97 26.90 2.26
CA SER A 321 18.16 27.16 3.06
C SER A 321 19.42 26.58 2.42
N THR A 322 20.54 27.27 2.62
CA THR A 322 21.89 26.76 2.27
C THR A 322 22.20 25.45 2.99
N THR A 323 21.63 25.22 4.18
CA THR A 323 21.84 23.98 4.95
C THR A 323 21.36 22.74 4.21
N GLU A 324 20.43 22.87 3.27
CA GLU A 324 19.93 21.74 2.47
C GLU A 324 21.03 21.15 1.57
N LEU A 325 22.07 21.93 1.21
CA LEU A 325 23.18 21.47 0.37
C LEU A 325 24.16 20.54 1.08
N TYR A 326 24.09 20.45 2.41
CA TYR A 326 25.09 19.75 3.21
C TYR A 326 24.48 18.56 3.95
N GLY A 327 25.28 17.51 4.12
CA GLY A 327 24.89 16.30 4.86
C GLY A 327 24.83 16.47 6.38
N VAL A 328 24.71 17.71 6.90
CA VAL A 328 24.58 17.98 8.33
C VAL A 328 23.11 17.88 8.70
N ALA A 329 22.79 16.96 9.62
CA ALA A 329 21.42 16.70 10.01
C ALA A 329 20.81 17.91 10.78
N PRO A 330 19.54 18.29 10.54
CA PRO A 330 18.92 19.43 11.21
C PRO A 330 18.86 19.34 12.74
N ASP A 331 18.84 18.12 13.27
CA ASP A 331 18.82 17.80 14.70
C ASP A 331 20.22 17.82 15.35
N SER A 332 21.30 18.00 14.57
CA SER A 332 22.66 18.06 15.10
C SER A 332 22.92 19.24 16.03
N ILE A 333 22.03 20.23 16.04
CA ILE A 333 22.10 21.42 16.91
C ILE A 333 21.17 21.33 18.14
N ALA A 334 20.52 20.18 18.34
CA ALA A 334 19.50 20.03 19.38
C ALA A 334 20.06 20.35 20.78
N ALA A 335 21.27 19.88 21.10
CA ALA A 335 21.92 20.13 22.38
C ALA A 335 22.19 21.62 22.62
N GLU A 336 22.65 22.36 21.60
CA GLU A 336 22.90 23.80 21.67
C GLU A 336 21.60 24.58 21.84
N VAL A 337 20.53 24.20 21.11
CA VAL A 337 19.21 24.83 21.26
C VAL A 337 18.64 24.59 22.66
N VAL A 338 18.72 23.35 23.16
CA VAL A 338 18.23 22.98 24.50
C VAL A 338 19.04 23.68 25.59
N SER A 339 20.36 23.75 25.46
CA SER A 339 21.23 24.48 26.39
C SER A 339 20.92 25.97 26.44
N ALA A 340 20.61 26.59 25.29
CA ALA A 340 20.29 28.01 25.21
C ALA A 340 18.88 28.35 25.73
N ALA A 341 17.89 27.51 25.47
CA ALA A 341 16.48 27.77 25.83
C ALA A 341 16.06 27.19 27.19
N GLY A 342 16.73 26.13 27.65
CA GLY A 342 16.37 25.30 28.81
C GLY A 342 15.37 24.21 28.44
N ALA A 343 15.69 22.95 28.80
CA ALA A 343 14.84 21.78 28.54
C ALA A 343 13.43 21.93 29.11
N ASP A 344 13.31 22.25 30.42
CA ASP A 344 12.01 22.43 31.08
C ASP A 344 11.15 23.52 30.44
N THR A 345 11.77 24.61 29.96
CA THR A 345 11.08 25.69 29.25
C THR A 345 10.49 25.19 27.93
N LEU A 346 11.27 24.42 27.16
CA LEU A 346 10.81 23.82 25.90
C LEU A 346 9.70 22.80 26.14
N VAL A 347 9.79 21.99 27.20
CA VAL A 347 8.75 21.03 27.58
C VAL A 347 7.46 21.73 28.00
N ALA A 348 7.55 22.81 28.78
CA ALA A 348 6.39 23.63 29.14
C ALA A 348 5.73 24.25 27.89
N ALA A 349 6.54 24.74 26.94
CA ALA A 349 6.05 25.22 25.66
C ALA A 349 5.37 24.11 24.85
N ALA A 350 5.93 22.90 24.82
CA ALA A 350 5.35 21.75 24.14
C ALA A 350 3.98 21.37 24.74
N ARG A 351 3.86 21.36 26.07
CA ARG A 351 2.58 21.12 26.77
C ARG A 351 1.51 22.14 26.39
N ASN A 352 1.89 23.41 26.24
CA ASN A 352 0.99 24.46 25.76
C ASN A 352 0.56 24.21 24.31
N GLN A 353 1.43 23.68 23.44
CA GLN A 353 1.06 23.31 22.07
C GLN A 353 0.04 22.16 22.04
N VAL A 354 0.21 21.11 22.87
CA VAL A 354 -0.78 20.03 23.01
C VAL A 354 -2.13 20.60 23.45
N SER A 355 -2.14 21.41 24.52
CA SER A 355 -3.36 22.03 25.06
C SER A 355 -4.07 22.93 24.04
N ALA A 356 -3.32 23.51 23.10
CA ALA A 356 -3.85 24.35 22.04
C ALA A 356 -4.19 23.57 20.75
N GLY A 357 -4.26 22.24 20.80
CA GLY A 357 -4.61 21.40 19.64
C GLY A 357 -3.54 21.36 18.55
N ARG A 358 -2.28 21.62 18.89
CA ARG A 358 -1.13 21.65 17.96
C ARG A 358 -0.09 20.56 18.32
N PRO A 359 -0.47 19.28 18.27
CA PRO A 359 0.39 18.19 18.71
C PRO A 359 1.66 18.03 17.87
N VAL A 360 1.64 18.32 16.56
CA VAL A 360 2.85 18.23 15.72
C VAL A 360 3.90 19.26 16.15
N GLN A 361 3.49 20.47 16.51
CA GLN A 361 4.39 21.49 17.05
C GLN A 361 4.91 21.12 18.44
N ALA A 362 4.09 20.44 19.26
CA ALA A 362 4.55 19.87 20.52
C ALA A 362 5.67 18.85 20.28
N LEU A 363 5.47 17.95 19.31
CA LEU A 363 6.47 16.94 18.94
C LEU A 363 7.78 17.57 18.47
N GLN A 364 7.74 18.58 17.62
CA GLN A 364 8.95 19.30 17.18
C GLN A 364 9.78 19.86 18.35
N LEU A 365 9.13 20.28 19.43
CA LEU A 365 9.80 20.76 20.64
C LEU A 365 10.34 19.60 21.48
N THR A 366 9.55 18.54 21.68
CA THR A 366 10.01 17.37 22.44
C THR A 366 11.11 16.62 21.72
N ASP A 367 11.12 16.58 20.39
CA ASP A 367 12.17 15.91 19.60
C ASP A 367 13.54 16.57 19.83
N LEU A 368 13.60 17.90 19.94
CA LEU A 368 14.83 18.61 20.30
C LEU A 368 15.31 18.23 21.71
N VAL A 369 14.39 18.21 22.69
CA VAL A 369 14.72 17.86 24.07
C VAL A 369 15.17 16.41 24.15
N LEU A 370 14.48 15.47 23.51
CA LEU A 370 14.80 14.04 23.55
C LEU A 370 16.04 13.68 22.73
N ALA A 371 16.41 14.48 21.72
CA ALA A 371 17.70 14.33 21.04
C ALA A 371 18.88 14.73 21.95
N ALA A 372 18.70 15.75 22.80
CA ALA A 372 19.73 16.21 23.74
C ALA A 372 19.74 15.40 25.06
N GLU A 373 18.56 15.05 25.56
CA GLU A 373 18.31 14.39 26.85
C GLU A 373 17.28 13.24 26.67
N PRO A 374 17.71 12.08 26.13
CA PRO A 374 16.79 10.99 25.74
C PRO A 374 15.91 10.43 26.86
N SER A 375 16.36 10.56 28.11
CA SER A 375 15.67 10.10 29.31
C SER A 375 14.84 11.18 30.03
N HIS A 376 14.69 12.39 29.46
CA HIS A 376 13.94 13.47 30.09
C HIS A 376 12.46 13.08 30.30
N PRO A 377 12.01 12.88 31.56
CA PRO A 377 10.73 12.22 31.83
C PRO A 377 9.53 13.03 31.32
N GLU A 378 9.52 14.34 31.59
CA GLU A 378 8.41 15.20 31.18
C GLU A 378 8.34 15.40 29.66
N ALA A 379 9.47 15.43 28.95
CA ALA A 379 9.49 15.51 27.49
C ALA A 379 8.88 14.26 26.85
N ARG A 380 9.23 13.07 27.38
CA ARG A 380 8.63 11.80 26.95
C ARG A 380 7.12 11.77 27.21
N ALA A 381 6.68 12.22 28.39
CA ALA A 381 5.27 12.28 28.74
C ALA A 381 4.48 13.21 27.79
N VAL A 382 4.98 14.42 27.54
CA VAL A 382 4.34 15.36 26.60
C VAL A 382 4.35 14.81 25.16
N ALA A 383 5.41 14.12 24.75
CA ALA A 383 5.45 13.46 23.44
C ALA A 383 4.38 12.37 23.34
N VAL A 384 4.16 11.57 24.39
CA VAL A 384 3.07 10.57 24.44
C VAL A 384 1.71 11.26 24.30
N ASP A 385 1.44 12.33 25.04
CA ASP A 385 0.18 13.06 24.96
C ASP A 385 -0.07 13.60 23.54
N ALA A 386 0.96 14.15 22.90
CA ALA A 386 0.89 14.63 21.53
C ALA A 386 0.61 13.51 20.52
N HIS A 387 1.27 12.36 20.64
CA HIS A 387 0.99 11.19 19.81
C HIS A 387 -0.43 10.65 20.02
N GLN A 388 -0.93 10.61 21.26
CA GLN A 388 -2.30 10.18 21.57
C GLN A 388 -3.34 11.11 20.97
N ALA A 389 -3.11 12.44 21.02
CA ALA A 389 -3.98 13.41 20.38
C ALA A 389 -4.05 13.21 18.86
N LEU A 390 -2.91 12.94 18.21
CA LEU A 390 -2.87 12.58 16.78
C LEU A 390 -3.58 11.27 16.48
N LEU A 391 -3.39 10.25 17.34
CA LEU A 391 -3.96 8.92 17.15
C LEU A 391 -5.49 8.93 17.23
N ALA A 392 -6.05 9.77 18.11
CA ALA A 392 -7.49 9.96 18.23
C ALA A 392 -8.12 10.61 16.99
N GLY A 393 -7.33 11.37 16.21
CA GLY A 393 -7.80 12.12 15.05
C GLY A 393 -7.56 11.46 13.69
N THR A 394 -7.11 10.20 13.65
CA THR A 394 -6.75 9.54 12.38
C THR A 394 -7.28 8.10 12.29
N GLU A 395 -7.82 7.77 11.13
CA GLU A 395 -8.19 6.41 10.71
C GLU A 395 -7.18 5.82 9.72
N ASN A 396 -6.17 6.60 9.30
CA ASN A 396 -5.17 6.16 8.33
C ASN A 396 -4.29 5.05 8.91
N PHE A 397 -4.26 3.88 8.25
CA PHE A 397 -3.56 2.69 8.68
C PHE A 397 -2.10 2.94 9.10
N TRP A 398 -1.33 3.57 8.21
CA TRP A 398 0.08 3.82 8.44
C TRP A 398 0.33 4.82 9.56
N GLU A 399 -0.51 5.85 9.66
CA GLU A 399 -0.42 6.85 10.72
C GLU A 399 -0.70 6.22 12.09
N ARG A 400 -1.78 5.45 12.19
CA ARG A 400 -2.13 4.75 13.43
C ARG A 400 -1.01 3.80 13.87
N ALA A 401 -0.49 2.98 12.96
CA ALA A 401 0.60 2.06 13.26
C ALA A 401 1.86 2.80 13.76
N TRP A 402 2.22 3.91 13.11
CA TRP A 402 3.39 4.70 13.51
C TRP A 402 3.20 5.35 14.87
N LEU A 403 2.05 5.99 15.10
CA LEU A 403 1.75 6.66 16.36
C LEU A 403 1.71 5.67 17.53
N THR A 404 1.07 4.51 17.36
CA THR A 404 1.05 3.46 18.39
C THR A 404 2.45 2.96 18.71
N LYS A 405 3.29 2.69 17.70
CA LYS A 405 4.69 2.29 17.90
C LYS A 405 5.45 3.32 18.76
N ASN A 406 5.36 4.61 18.43
CA ASN A 406 6.09 5.65 19.16
C ASN A 406 5.57 5.82 20.59
N ILE A 407 4.25 5.70 20.81
CA ILE A 407 3.68 5.71 22.17
C ILE A 407 4.26 4.55 23.00
N ASP A 408 4.29 3.33 22.44
CA ASP A 408 4.82 2.15 23.13
C ASP A 408 6.31 2.32 23.47
N GLU A 409 7.12 2.83 22.53
CA GLU A 409 8.55 3.08 22.72
C GLU A 409 8.83 4.19 23.76
N LEU A 410 8.04 5.26 23.76
CA LEU A 410 8.17 6.34 24.75
C LEU A 410 7.75 5.90 26.16
N ARG A 411 6.84 4.92 26.27
CA ARG A 411 6.39 4.36 27.55
C ARG A 411 7.29 3.25 28.07
N ALA A 412 8.00 2.55 27.20
CA ALA A 412 9.02 1.59 27.62
C ALA A 412 10.13 2.37 28.35
N THR A 413 10.15 2.27 29.68
CA THR A 413 11.31 2.66 30.49
C THR A 413 12.47 1.75 30.13
N GLU A 414 13.63 2.34 29.83
CA GLU A 414 14.91 1.59 29.88
C GLU A 414 15.17 1.04 31.28
#